data_AF-A0A5Z3XGM9-F1
#
_entry.id   AF-A0A5Z3XGM9-F1
#
_cell.length_a   1.000
_cell.length_b   1.000
_cell.length_c   1.000
_cell.angle_alpha   90.00
_cell.angle_beta   90.00
_cell.angle_gamma   90.00
#
_symmetry.space_group_name_H-M   'P 1'
#
loop_
_entity.id
_entity.type
_entity.pdbx_description
1 polymer ?
#
loop_
_entity_poly.entity_id
_entity_poly.type
_entity_poly.pdbx_seq_one_letter_code
_entity_poly.pdbx_strand_id
1 'polypeptide(L)'
;MQNNIKRQLKTERLYILEFFKEQNSSIVYIETYGADEAFVFYSGDEFKDDFITIWSGAAEISEEKNIEKWVKDHVPYIPDRLARCFAWYTIYRHD
;
A
#
# COMPACT_ATOMS: atom_id res chain seq x y z
N MET A 1 2.12 2.60 17.76
CA MET A 1 2.18 1.67 16.61
C MET A 1 2.60 2.39 15.32
N GLN A 2 2.00 3.53 14.95
CA GLN A 2 2.33 4.28 13.73
C GLN A 2 3.73 4.94 13.65
N ASN A 3 4.54 4.93 14.72
CA ASN A 3 5.76 5.72 14.80
C ASN A 3 6.80 5.34 13.73
N ASN A 4 6.88 4.07 13.35
CA ASN A 4 7.79 3.63 12.30
C ASN A 4 7.41 4.24 10.93
N ILE A 5 6.13 4.13 10.57
CA ILE A 5 5.57 4.66 9.32
C ILE A 5 5.74 6.18 9.24
N LYS A 6 5.39 6.90 10.32
CA LYS A 6 5.58 8.37 10.40
C LYS A 6 7.04 8.78 10.21
N ARG A 7 7.97 8.06 10.87
CA ARG A 7 9.41 8.29 10.77
C ARG A 7 9.90 8.10 9.33
N GLN A 8 9.50 7.01 8.68
CA GLN A 8 9.93 6.69 7.32
C GLN A 8 9.36 7.69 6.29
N LEU A 9 8.09 8.06 6.44
CA LEU A 9 7.42 9.02 5.55
C LEU A 9 7.70 10.49 5.90
N LYS A 10 8.46 10.76 6.97
CA LYS A 10 8.78 12.11 7.46
C LYS A 10 7.54 13.00 7.63
N THR A 11 6.46 12.42 8.14
CA THR A 11 5.20 13.14 8.40
C THR A 11 4.84 13.10 9.88
N GLU A 12 4.33 14.22 10.39
CA GLU A 12 3.82 14.30 11.76
C GLU A 12 2.39 13.73 11.85
N ARG A 13 1.62 13.84 10.76
CA ARG A 13 0.20 13.47 10.69
C ARG A 13 -0.02 12.43 9.59
N LEU A 14 -0.59 11.32 10.01
CA LEU A 14 -0.86 10.12 9.22
C LEU A 14 -2.11 9.50 9.80
N TYR A 15 -3.03 9.09 8.94
CA TYR A 15 -4.16 8.24 9.28
C TYR A 15 -4.00 6.94 8.52
N ILE A 16 -4.13 5.82 9.24
CA ILE A 16 -4.22 4.51 8.59
C ILE A 16 -5.69 4.31 8.28
N LEU A 17 -5.99 4.19 6.99
CA LEU A 17 -7.34 4.00 6.48
C LEU A 17 -7.69 2.51 6.41
N GLU A 18 -6.77 1.69 5.92
CA GLU A 18 -6.99 0.26 5.76
C GLU A 18 -5.69 -0.54 5.87
N PHE A 19 -5.82 -1.83 6.18
CA PHE A 19 -4.67 -2.72 6.32
C PHE A 19 -4.89 -4.06 5.64
N PHE A 20 -3.94 -4.47 4.80
CA PHE A 20 -3.95 -5.76 4.12
C PHE A 20 -2.71 -6.55 4.51
N LYS A 21 -2.88 -7.79 4.92
CA LYS A 21 -1.76 -8.68 5.27
C LYS A 21 -2.04 -10.09 4.84
N GLU A 22 -1.05 -10.68 4.18
CA GLU A 22 -1.06 -12.08 3.81
C GLU A 22 0.37 -12.61 3.85
N GLN A 23 0.58 -13.72 4.53
CA GLN A 23 1.90 -14.32 4.73
C GLN A 23 2.90 -13.29 5.29
N ASN A 24 4.01 -13.06 4.58
CA ASN A 24 5.08 -12.14 4.98
C ASN A 24 5.03 -10.80 4.21
N SER A 25 3.85 -10.40 3.74
CA SER A 25 3.64 -9.13 3.05
C SER A 25 2.51 -8.35 3.69
N SER A 26 2.70 -7.05 3.84
CA SER A 26 1.65 -6.14 4.31
C SER A 26 1.59 -4.86 3.48
N ILE A 27 0.39 -4.32 3.39
CA ILE A 27 0.08 -3.07 2.70
C ILE A 27 -0.72 -2.21 3.67
N VAL A 28 -0.21 -1.01 3.93
CA VAL A 28 -0.87 -0.03 4.78
C VAL A 28 -1.41 1.07 3.87
N TYR A 29 -2.73 1.23 3.83
CA TYR A 29 -3.38 2.33 3.14
C TYR A 29 -3.49 3.53 4.07
N ILE A 30 -3.02 4.69 3.61
CA ILE A 30 -2.84 5.86 4.46
C ILE A 30 -3.30 7.15 3.80
N GLU A 31 -3.73 8.08 4.65
CA GLU A 31 -3.91 9.48 4.30
C GLU A 31 -2.86 10.31 5.03
N THR A 32 -2.20 11.20 4.30
CA THR A 32 -1.33 12.24 4.87
C THR A 32 -1.89 13.61 4.53
N TYR A 33 -2.09 14.46 5.54
CA TYR A 33 -2.64 15.79 5.35
C TYR A 33 -1.71 16.62 4.45
N GLY A 34 -2.13 16.85 3.20
CA GLY A 34 -1.39 17.64 2.21
C GLY A 34 -0.81 16.86 1.02
N ALA A 35 -1.05 15.54 0.93
CA ALA A 35 -0.74 14.74 -0.25
C ALA A 35 -1.85 13.71 -0.52
N ASP A 36 -1.84 13.12 -1.72
CA ASP A 36 -2.77 12.05 -2.07
C ASP A 36 -2.66 10.86 -1.11
N GLU A 37 -3.76 10.14 -0.94
CA GLU A 37 -3.77 8.87 -0.21
C GLU A 37 -2.82 7.86 -0.88
N ALA A 38 -2.16 7.04 -0.07
CA ALA A 38 -1.08 6.19 -0.52
C ALA A 38 -1.14 4.78 0.08
N PHE A 39 -0.65 3.81 -0.67
CA PHE A 39 -0.43 2.43 -0.23
C PHE A 39 1.06 2.23 0.02
N VAL A 40 1.41 1.84 1.24
CA VAL A 40 2.79 1.60 1.66
C VAL A 40 3.01 0.10 1.81
N PHE A 41 3.99 -0.45 1.08
CA PHE A 41 4.21 -1.88 0.97
C PHE A 41 5.39 -2.34 1.81
N TYR A 42 5.25 -3.45 2.52
CA TYR A 42 6.29 -4.05 3.35
C TYR A 42 6.47 -5.53 3.01
N SER A 43 7.72 -5.99 3.10
CA SER A 43 8.04 -7.42 3.13
C SER A 43 8.31 -7.82 4.57
N GLY A 44 7.25 -7.91 5.36
CA GLY A 44 7.30 -8.33 6.76
C GLY A 44 6.30 -7.60 7.64
N ASP A 45 6.78 -7.12 8.78
CA ASP A 45 6.02 -6.38 9.79
C ASP A 45 6.15 -4.87 9.57
N GLU A 46 5.04 -4.26 9.17
CA GLU A 46 4.88 -2.82 8.92
C GLU A 46 5.29 -1.90 10.08
N PHE A 47 5.34 -2.42 11.32
CA PHE A 47 5.72 -1.65 12.49
C PHE A 47 7.20 -1.78 12.86
N LYS A 48 7.93 -2.69 12.21
CA LYS A 48 9.35 -2.96 12.48
C LYS A 48 10.24 -2.74 11.26
N ASP A 49 9.75 -3.13 10.09
CA ASP A 49 10.51 -3.15 8.86
C ASP A 49 10.38 -1.84 8.08
N ASP A 50 11.33 -1.61 7.18
CA ASP A 50 11.27 -0.48 6.24
C ASP A 50 10.36 -0.83 5.05
N PHE A 51 9.63 0.16 4.52
CA PHE A 51 8.77 -0.07 3.36
C PHE A 51 9.62 -0.32 2.11
N ILE A 52 9.12 -1.18 1.22
CA ILE A 52 9.74 -1.50 -0.06
C ILE A 52 9.44 -0.39 -1.07
N THR A 53 8.16 -0.04 -1.19
CA THR A 53 7.68 0.92 -2.17
C THR A 53 6.40 1.59 -1.68
N ILE A 54 6.02 2.66 -2.36
CA ILE A 54 4.79 3.40 -2.15
C ILE A 54 4.08 3.51 -3.51
N TRP A 55 2.77 3.33 -3.50
CA TRP A 55 1.91 3.64 -4.62
C TRP A 55 0.90 4.72 -4.20
N SER A 56 0.69 5.73 -5.03
CA SER A 56 -0.28 6.79 -4.79
C SER A 56 -0.87 7.26 -6.11
N GLY A 57 -2.10 7.79 -6.05
CA GLY A 57 -2.78 8.36 -7.21
C GLY A 57 -4.15 7.72 -7.47
N ALA A 58 -4.82 8.25 -8.49
CA ALA A 58 -6.04 7.67 -9.02
C ALA A 58 -5.71 6.52 -9.99
N ALA A 59 -6.65 5.59 -10.14
CA ALA A 59 -6.57 4.49 -11.09
C ALA A 59 -7.92 4.30 -11.77
N GLU A 60 -7.90 4.02 -13.07
CA GLU A 60 -9.09 3.64 -13.82
C GLU A 60 -9.30 2.11 -13.82
N ILE A 61 -10.54 1.67 -14.00
CA ILE A 61 -10.91 0.25 -14.12
C ILE A 61 -10.06 -0.47 -15.18
N SER A 62 -9.72 0.22 -16.27
CA SER A 62 -8.91 -0.34 -17.37
C SER A 62 -7.47 -0.70 -16.94
N GLU A 63 -6.99 -0.13 -15.83
CA GLU A 63 -5.64 -0.27 -15.32
C GLU A 63 -5.47 -1.42 -14.33
N GLU A 64 -6.54 -2.13 -13.92
CA GLU A 64 -6.49 -3.14 -12.84
C GLU A 64 -5.35 -4.15 -13.01
N LYS A 65 -5.26 -4.73 -14.21
CA LYS A 65 -4.22 -5.73 -14.53
C LYS A 65 -2.82 -5.12 -14.55
N ASN A 66 -2.68 -3.87 -14.95
CA ASN A 66 -1.41 -3.16 -14.96
C ASN A 66 -0.96 -2.85 -13.52
N ILE A 67 -1.90 -2.51 -12.63
CA ILE A 67 -1.63 -2.27 -11.21
C ILE A 67 -1.29 -3.57 -10.49
N GLU A 68 -2.03 -4.66 -10.74
CA GLU A 68 -1.68 -5.99 -10.22
C GLU A 68 -0.28 -6.41 -10.69
N LYS A 69 0.05 -6.16 -11.97
CA LYS A 69 1.39 -6.44 -12.49
C LYS A 69 2.45 -5.54 -11.84
N TRP A 70 2.19 -4.24 -11.71
CA TRP A 70 3.11 -3.30 -11.12
C TRP A 70 3.51 -3.72 -9.71
N VAL A 71 2.55 -4.10 -8.85
CA VAL A 71 2.87 -4.50 -7.48
C VAL A 71 3.70 -5.79 -7.45
N LYS A 72 3.42 -6.76 -8.34
CA LYS A 72 4.22 -7.99 -8.44
C LYS A 72 5.65 -7.74 -8.91
N ASP A 73 5.85 -6.76 -9.78
CA ASP A 73 7.17 -6.39 -10.28
C ASP A 73 7.98 -5.60 -9.23
N HIS A 74 7.34 -4.90 -8.29
CA HIS A 74 7.99 -4.00 -7.32
C HIS A 74 8.02 -4.51 -5.87
N VAL A 75 7.17 -5.47 -5.50
CA VAL A 75 7.08 -6.03 -4.15
C VAL A 75 7.50 -7.50 -4.21
N PRO A 76 8.74 -7.83 -3.86
CA PRO A 76 9.25 -9.20 -3.92
C PRO A 76 8.37 -10.17 -3.14
N TYR A 77 8.03 -11.28 -3.80
CA TYR A 77 7.27 -12.39 -3.20
C TYR A 77 5.88 -12.03 -2.67
N ILE A 78 5.28 -10.92 -3.13
CA ILE A 78 3.91 -10.58 -2.75
C ILE A 78 2.94 -11.72 -3.15
N PRO A 79 2.05 -12.18 -2.26
CA PRO A 79 1.06 -13.18 -2.61
C PRO A 79 0.14 -12.70 -3.75
N ASP A 80 -0.17 -13.58 -4.70
CA ASP A 80 -1.03 -13.25 -5.85
C ASP A 80 -2.39 -12.69 -5.44
N ARG A 81 -2.97 -13.22 -4.37
CA ARG A 81 -4.24 -12.76 -3.83
C ARG A 81 -4.11 -11.34 -3.26
N LEU A 82 -3.08 -11.08 -2.47
CA LEU A 82 -2.80 -9.74 -1.93
C LEU A 82 -2.58 -8.71 -3.05
N ALA A 83 -1.81 -9.06 -4.08
CA ALA A 83 -1.60 -8.20 -5.26
C ALA A 83 -2.91 -7.86 -5.97
N ARG A 84 -3.79 -8.85 -6.16
CA ARG A 84 -5.11 -8.64 -6.76
C ARG A 84 -6.05 -7.81 -5.88
N CYS A 85 -6.06 -8.08 -4.58
CA CYS A 85 -6.85 -7.30 -3.62
C CYS A 85 -6.42 -5.84 -3.61
N PHE A 86 -5.12 -5.57 -3.66
CA PHE A 86 -4.59 -4.21 -3.81
C PHE A 86 -5.08 -3.54 -5.09
N ALA A 87 -4.94 -4.21 -6.25
CA ALA A 87 -5.38 -3.63 -7.53
C ALA A 87 -6.89 -3.33 -7.55
N TRP A 88 -7.70 -4.28 -7.09
CA TRP A 88 -9.15 -4.10 -6.97
C TRP A 88 -9.50 -2.95 -6.02
N TYR A 89 -8.92 -2.93 -4.81
CA TYR A 89 -9.21 -1.88 -3.84
C TYR A 89 -8.77 -0.50 -4.34
N THR A 90 -7.67 -0.45 -5.09
CA THR A 90 -7.19 0.80 -5.69
C THR A 90 -8.22 1.41 -6.64
N ILE A 91 -8.95 0.60 -7.38
CA ILE A 91 -9.97 1.06 -8.34
C ILE A 91 -11.31 1.32 -7.67
N TYR A 92 -11.78 0.39 -6.82
CA TYR A 92 -13.18 0.34 -6.41
C TYR A 92 -13.47 0.89 -5.01
N ARG A 93 -12.47 1.36 -4.25
CA ARG A 93 -12.67 1.85 -2.87
C ARG A 93 -13.56 3.10 -2.74
N HIS A 94 -13.79 3.82 -3.85
CA HIS A 94 -14.57 5.05 -3.88
C HIS A 94 -15.91 4.92 -4.63
N ASP A 95 -16.24 3.71 -5.10
CA ASP A 95 -17.54 3.38 -5.72
C ASP A 95 -18.57 2.98 -4.64
#